data_AF-A0A350CFH8-F1
#
_entry.id   AF-A0A350CFH8-F1
#
_cell.length_a   1.000
_cell.length_b   1.000
_cell.length_c   1.000
_cell.angle_alpha   90.00
_cell.angle_beta   90.00
_cell.angle_gamma   90.00
#
_symmetry.space_group_name_H-M   'P 1'
#
loop_
_entity.id
_entity.type
_entity.pdbx_description
1 polymer ?
#
loop_
_entity_poly.entity_id
_entity_poly.type
_entity_poly.pdbx_seq_one_letter_code
_entity_poly.pdbx_strand_id
1 'polypeptide(L)'
;QPVAIFVDPGRLDAFLVMCEVLNPDGSIHESNGRATIDDDGDFWFGFEQEYFLWDRDTNLPLGFPVGGYPSPQGPYYCSVGAKNAFGREI
;
A
#
# COMPACT_ATOMS: atom_id res chain seq x y z
N GLN A 1 -14.00 -8.19 -13.47
CA GLN A 1 -13.37 -9.26 -14.26
C GLN A 1 -12.01 -9.60 -13.64
N PRO A 2 -11.67 -10.88 -13.40
CA PRO A 2 -10.35 -11.28 -12.89
C PRO A 2 -9.21 -10.95 -13.88
N VAL A 3 -8.07 -10.44 -13.38
CA VAL A 3 -6.91 -10.06 -14.23
C VAL A 3 -5.56 -10.58 -13.71
N ALA A 4 -5.42 -10.86 -12.41
CA ALA A 4 -4.22 -11.50 -11.86
C ALA A 4 -4.58 -12.31 -10.60
N ILE A 5 -3.80 -13.37 -10.35
CA ILE A 5 -4.02 -14.28 -9.23
C ILE A 5 -2.72 -14.41 -8.44
N PHE A 6 -2.82 -14.30 -7.12
CA PHE A 6 -1.71 -14.48 -6.17
C PHE A 6 -2.13 -15.45 -5.08
N VAL A 7 -1.19 -16.19 -4.51
CA VAL A 7 -1.44 -17.00 -3.30
C VAL A 7 -1.73 -16.06 -2.13
N ASP A 8 -2.77 -16.34 -1.35
CA ASP A 8 -3.15 -15.52 -0.20
C ASP A 8 -2.18 -15.77 0.98
N PRO A 9 -1.38 -14.79 1.43
CA PRO A 9 -0.45 -14.99 2.54
C PRO A 9 -1.16 -15.06 3.91
N GLY A 10 -2.42 -14.65 4.00
CA GLY A 10 -3.19 -14.61 5.25
C GLY A 10 -4.08 -15.83 5.48
N ARG A 11 -4.20 -16.75 4.51
CA ARG A 11 -5.10 -17.92 4.57
C ARG A 11 -4.44 -19.16 3.98
N LEU A 12 -4.71 -20.32 4.57
CA LEU A 12 -4.28 -21.61 4.02
C LEU A 12 -5.13 -21.96 2.79
N ASP A 13 -4.48 -22.49 1.75
CA ASP A 13 -5.13 -22.98 0.52
C ASP A 13 -6.08 -21.98 -0.16
N ALA A 14 -5.71 -20.69 -0.19
CA ALA A 14 -6.53 -19.62 -0.75
C ALA A 14 -5.74 -18.71 -1.72
N PHE A 15 -6.49 -17.94 -2.51
CA PHE A 15 -5.96 -17.01 -3.51
C PHE A 15 -6.54 -15.60 -3.33
N LEU A 16 -5.70 -14.58 -3.59
CA LEU A 16 -6.13 -13.22 -3.86
C LEU A 16 -6.29 -13.04 -5.37
N VAL A 17 -7.46 -12.54 -5.80
CA VAL A 17 -7.78 -12.32 -7.20
C VAL A 17 -7.92 -10.82 -7.46
N MET A 18 -6.91 -10.24 -8.11
CA MET A 18 -7.01 -8.86 -8.59
C MET A 18 -8.03 -8.81 -9.73
N CYS A 19 -8.93 -7.83 -9.68
CA CYS A 19 -10.00 -7.66 -10.65
C CYS A 19 -9.99 -6.25 -11.21
N GLU A 20 -10.32 -6.13 -12.50
CA GLU A 20 -10.75 -4.88 -13.09
C GLU A 20 -12.27 -4.72 -13.01
N VAL A 21 -12.74 -3.48 -13.10
CA VAL A 21 -14.14 -3.13 -12.94
C VAL A 21 -14.75 -2.76 -14.29
N LEU A 22 -15.89 -3.37 -14.60
CA LEU A 22 -16.69 -3.13 -15.80
C LEU A 22 -18.09 -2.69 -15.37
N ASN A 23 -18.77 -1.94 -16.24
CA ASN A 23 -20.20 -1.67 -16.14
C ASN A 23 -21.03 -2.95 -16.36
N PRO A 24 -22.33 -2.96 -16.00
CA PRO A 24 -23.19 -4.12 -16.19
C PRO A 24 -23.31 -4.59 -17.65
N ASP A 25 -23.12 -3.70 -18.61
CA ASP A 25 -23.12 -4.00 -20.05
C ASP A 25 -21.76 -4.53 -20.58
N GLY A 26 -20.77 -4.67 -19.69
CA GLY A 26 -19.42 -5.12 -20.03
C GLY A 26 -18.49 -4.02 -20.53
N SER A 27 -18.95 -2.77 -20.67
CA SER A 27 -18.08 -1.64 -20.97
C SER A 27 -17.15 -1.31 -19.80
N ILE A 28 -16.01 -0.66 -20.08
CA ILE A 28 -15.03 -0.28 -19.06
C ILE A 28 -15.67 0.75 -18.12
N HIS A 29 -15.59 0.49 -16.80
CA HIS A 29 -16.05 1.46 -15.80
C HIS A 29 -15.12 2.69 -15.77
N GLU A 30 -15.64 3.88 -15.53
CA GLU A 30 -14.88 5.14 -15.60
C GLU A 30 -13.66 5.20 -14.66
N SER A 31 -13.69 4.44 -13.55
CA SER A 31 -12.58 4.36 -12.59
C SER A 31 -11.51 3.32 -12.96
N ASN A 32 -11.70 2.53 -14.03
CA ASN A 32 -10.80 1.45 -14.40
C ASN A 32 -9.55 1.99 -15.11
N GLY A 33 -8.57 2.44 -14.33
CA GLY A 33 -7.26 2.85 -14.82
C GLY A 33 -6.39 1.70 -15.34
N ARG A 34 -6.72 0.43 -15.06
CA ARG A 34 -6.00 -0.72 -15.66
C ARG A 34 -6.23 -0.76 -17.16
N ALA A 35 -7.47 -0.55 -17.60
CA ALA A 35 -7.85 -0.65 -19.00
C ALA A 35 -7.21 0.42 -19.91
N THR A 36 -6.53 1.44 -19.34
CA THR A 36 -5.80 2.45 -20.10
C THR A 36 -4.34 2.08 -20.36
N ILE A 37 -3.90 0.91 -19.89
CA ILE A 37 -2.51 0.45 -19.98
C ILE A 37 -2.46 -0.74 -20.94
N ASP A 38 -1.55 -0.68 -21.92
CA ASP A 38 -1.32 -1.79 -22.84
C ASP A 38 -0.60 -2.95 -22.14
N ASP A 39 -1.03 -4.18 -22.41
CA ASP A 39 -0.38 -5.39 -21.92
C ASP A 39 0.88 -5.67 -22.77
N ASP A 40 1.96 -4.90 -22.53
CA ASP A 40 3.29 -5.10 -23.13
C ASP A 40 4.26 -5.70 -22.10
N GLY A 41 4.81 -6.88 -22.42
CA GLY A 41 5.68 -7.66 -21.54
C GLY A 41 7.17 -7.29 -21.60
N ASP A 42 7.61 -6.37 -22.48
CA ASP A 42 9.03 -6.03 -22.63
C ASP A 42 9.47 -4.84 -21.75
N PHE A 43 8.52 -4.09 -21.19
CA PHE A 43 8.82 -2.95 -20.33
C PHE A 43 9.08 -3.33 -18.86
N TRP A 44 10.03 -2.62 -18.25
CA TRP A 44 10.37 -2.77 -16.84
C TRP A 44 10.08 -1.48 -16.10
N PHE A 45 9.29 -1.58 -15.03
CA PHE A 45 8.92 -0.45 -14.16
C PHE A 45 9.32 -0.75 -12.72
N GLY A 46 9.77 0.28 -12.01
CA GLY A 46 10.01 0.26 -10.57
C GLY A 46 9.23 1.40 -9.91
N PHE A 47 8.57 1.10 -8.79
CA PHE A 47 7.82 2.07 -8.01
C PHE A 47 8.31 2.06 -6.57
N GLU A 48 8.54 3.24 -5.99
CA GLU A 48 8.89 3.42 -4.59
C GLU A 48 7.63 3.87 -3.83
N GLN A 49 6.89 2.92 -3.25
CA GLN A 49 5.67 3.21 -2.49
C GLN A 49 6.00 3.71 -1.09
N GLU A 50 5.94 5.02 -0.87
CA GLU A 50 5.99 5.62 0.47
C GLU A 50 4.60 5.65 1.11
N TYR A 51 4.55 5.56 2.45
CA TYR A 51 3.32 5.68 3.23
C TYR A 51 3.63 6.12 4.67
N PHE A 52 2.60 6.59 5.38
CA PHE A 52 2.67 6.85 6.82
C PHE A 52 1.74 5.88 7.56
N LEU A 53 2.25 5.29 8.64
CA LEU A 53 1.42 4.58 9.61
C LEU A 53 0.69 5.59 10.49
N TRP A 54 -0.61 5.40 10.66
CA TRP A 54 -1.47 6.34 11.36
C TRP A 54 -2.13 5.66 12.57
N ASP A 55 -1.96 6.27 13.74
CA ASP A 55 -2.64 5.85 14.96
C ASP A 55 -4.08 6.39 14.95
N ARG A 56 -5.06 5.48 15.06
CA ARG A 56 -6.49 5.80 15.01
C ARG A 56 -7.01 6.42 16.30
N ASP A 57 -6.38 6.15 17.44
CA ASP A 57 -6.81 6.63 18.74
C ASP A 57 -6.31 8.06 18.97
N THR A 58 -5.06 8.34 18.60
CA THR A 58 -4.50 9.70 18.70
C THR A 58 -4.75 10.56 17.47
N ASN A 59 -5.12 9.95 16.34
CA ASN A 59 -5.22 10.58 15.03
C ASN A 59 -3.93 11.32 14.62
N LEU A 60 -2.79 10.66 14.82
CA LEU A 60 -1.45 11.18 14.53
C LEU A 60 -0.60 10.09 13.86
N PRO A 61 0.52 10.43 13.19
CA PRO A 61 1.47 9.42 12.73
C PRO A 61 1.97 8.57 13.90
N LEU A 62 2.17 7.28 13.67
CA LEU A 62 2.64 6.36 14.70
C LEU A 62 3.98 6.85 15.28
N GLY A 63 4.07 6.96 16.61
CA GLY A 63 5.24 7.46 17.33
C GLY A 63 5.28 8.98 17.58
N PHE A 64 4.31 9.74 17.05
CA PHE A 64 4.19 11.17 17.37
C PHE A 64 3.62 11.38 18.79
N PRO A 65 4.12 12.37 19.54
CA PRO A 65 3.53 12.73 20.82
C PRO A 65 2.20 13.48 20.64
N VAL A 66 1.20 13.16 21.47
CA VAL A 66 -0.08 13.89 21.49
C VAL A 66 0.18 15.38 21.77
N GLY A 67 -0.38 16.24 20.93
CA GLY A 67 -0.26 17.70 21.08
C GLY A 67 1.11 18.28 20.68
N GLY A 68 1.95 17.52 19.98
CA GLY A 68 3.27 17.99 19.57
C GLY A 68 3.82 17.31 18.32
N TYR A 69 5.10 17.54 18.09
CA TYR A 69 5.90 16.93 17.02
C TYR A 69 7.03 16.12 17.64
N PRO A 70 7.54 15.08 16.95
CA PRO A 70 8.74 14.39 17.38
C PRO A 70 9.96 15.31 17.23
N SER A 71 11.14 14.82 17.64
CA SER A 71 12.40 15.52 17.38
C SER A 71 12.61 15.77 15.87
N PRO A 72 13.43 16.75 15.47
CA PRO A 72 13.70 17.03 14.07
C PRO A 72 14.12 15.79 13.26
N GLN A 73 13.87 15.84 11.95
CA GLN A 73 14.26 14.78 11.01
C GLN A 73 15.76 14.51 11.05
N GLY A 74 16.15 13.27 10.73
CA GLY A 74 17.55 12.80 10.81
C GLY A 74 17.66 11.40 11.41
N PRO A 75 17.20 11.15 12.65
CA PRO A 75 17.40 9.87 13.32
C PRO A 75 16.49 8.74 12.85
N TYR A 76 15.53 8.99 11.94
CA TYR A 76 14.46 8.04 11.57
C TYR A 76 14.81 7.18 10.35
N TYR A 77 15.44 7.75 9.32
CA TYR A 77 15.74 7.06 8.06
C TYR A 77 16.71 5.89 8.30
N CYS A 78 16.35 4.70 7.79
CA CYS A 78 17.12 3.46 7.96
C CYS A 78 17.56 3.15 9.41
N SER A 79 16.80 3.63 10.40
CA SER A 79 17.20 3.57 11.81
C SER A 79 16.84 2.25 12.48
N VAL A 80 17.30 2.05 13.72
CA VAL A 80 16.84 0.98 14.62
C VAL A 80 16.57 1.56 16.01
N GLY A 81 15.83 0.80 16.83
CA GLY A 81 15.56 1.13 18.23
C GLY A 81 14.21 1.83 18.44
N ALA A 82 13.64 1.58 19.62
CA ALA A 82 12.26 1.96 19.97
C ALA A 82 11.98 3.47 19.98
N LYS A 83 13.02 4.32 19.92
CA LYS A 83 12.87 5.79 19.87
C LYS A 83 12.72 6.33 18.45
N ASN A 84 13.10 5.56 17.44
CA ASN A 84 13.28 6.05 16.07
C ASN A 84 12.55 5.20 15.02
N ALA A 85 12.34 3.91 15.27
CA ALA A 85 11.73 2.96 14.33
C ALA A 85 10.39 2.44 14.87
N PHE A 86 9.29 3.12 14.54
CA PHE A 86 7.94 2.79 14.98
C PHE A 86 7.22 1.91 13.93
N GLY A 87 6.55 0.84 14.37
CA GLY A 87 5.71 -0.02 13.52
C GLY A 87 6.49 -0.96 12.59
N ARG A 88 7.70 -1.39 12.96
CA ARG A 88 8.55 -2.28 12.13
C ARG A 88 7.98 -3.70 11.98
N GLU A 89 7.14 -4.11 12.91
CA GLU A 89 6.48 -5.42 12.97
C GLU A 89 5.29 -5.57 12.03
N ILE A 90 4.80 -4.46 11.47
CA ILE A 90 3.73 -4.41 10.46
C ILE A 90 4.31 -4.79 9.11
#